data_AF-A0A2P4SMT9-F1
#
_entry.id   AF-A0A2P4SMT9-F1
#
_cell.length_a   1.000
_cell.length_b   1.000
_cell.length_c   1.000
_cell.angle_alpha   90.00
_cell.angle_beta   90.00
_cell.angle_gamma   90.00
#
_symmetry.space_group_name_H-M   'P 1'
#
loop_
_entity.id
_entity.type
_entity.pdbx_description
1 polymer ?
#
loop_
_entity_poly.entity_id
_entity_poly.type
_entity_poly.pdbx_seq_one_letter_code
_entity_poly.pdbx_strand_id
1 'polypeptide(L)'
;MVRSVGMQNTYMGFLDYRKQAIRDLGISPSTCSFNPGVIVANMTEWKNQRLTKQLEKWMQRNVEENLYSSTLGGGVATSPMLIVFHGKHSTINPMWHIRHLGWSPDTRYSEHFLQEAKLLHWNGRYKPWDYPSVHTDLWENWFIPDPSGKFKLTRPDS
;
A
#
# COMPACT_ATOMS: atom_id res chain seq x y z
N MET A 1 12.11 -11.44 -14.19
CA MET A 1 10.85 -11.26 -13.43
C MET A 1 11.10 -11.75 -12.02
N VAL A 2 11.52 -10.86 -11.11
CA VAL A 2 11.78 -11.24 -9.71
C VAL A 2 10.42 -11.48 -9.05
N ARG A 3 9.98 -12.74 -9.03
CA ARG A 3 8.91 -13.18 -8.14
C ARG A 3 9.48 -13.15 -6.73
N SER A 4 9.43 -11.99 -6.09
CA SER A 4 9.66 -11.91 -4.66
C SER A 4 8.56 -12.74 -3.99
N VAL A 5 8.97 -13.86 -3.40
CA VAL A 5 8.15 -14.77 -2.60
C VAL A 5 7.62 -13.96 -1.41
N GLY A 6 6.48 -13.27 -1.58
CA GLY A 6 5.92 -12.42 -0.52
C GLY A 6 5.01 -11.27 -0.97
N MET A 7 4.98 -10.89 -2.24
CA MET A 7 4.04 -9.86 -2.72
C MET A 7 2.78 -10.49 -3.32
N GLN A 8 1.84 -10.89 -2.47
CA GLN A 8 0.48 -11.20 -2.90
C GLN A 8 -0.28 -9.88 -3.16
N ASN A 9 -0.33 -9.44 -4.42
CA ASN A 9 -1.18 -8.31 -4.85
C ASN A 9 -2.60 -8.78 -5.22
N THR A 10 -3.07 -9.84 -4.56
CA THR A 10 -4.41 -10.40 -4.77
C THR A 10 -5.20 -10.37 -3.48
N TYR A 11 -6.53 -10.49 -3.58
CA TYR A 11 -7.43 -10.47 -2.41
C TYR A 11 -7.07 -11.53 -1.35
N MET A 12 -6.51 -12.68 -1.75
CA MET A 12 -5.99 -13.72 -0.83
C MET A 12 -5.03 -13.16 0.21
N GLY A 13 -4.23 -12.17 -0.17
CA GLY A 13 -3.24 -11.56 0.71
C GLY A 13 -3.83 -10.68 1.82
N PHE A 14 -5.08 -10.24 1.67
CA PHE A 14 -5.69 -9.22 2.53
C PHE A 14 -6.90 -9.72 3.31
N LEU A 15 -7.59 -10.77 2.83
CA LEU A 15 -8.81 -11.31 3.44
C LEU A 15 -8.63 -12.76 3.87
N ASP A 16 -9.21 -13.15 5.00
CA ASP A 16 -9.19 -14.52 5.49
C ASP A 16 -10.33 -15.34 4.87
N TYR A 17 -10.04 -16.03 3.77
CA TYR A 17 -10.99 -16.89 3.04
C TYR A 17 -11.46 -18.14 3.82
N ARG A 18 -10.89 -18.40 5.01
CA ARG A 18 -11.42 -19.44 5.91
C ARG A 18 -12.71 -18.97 6.58
N LYS A 19 -12.95 -17.66 6.67
CA LYS A 19 -14.15 -17.04 7.27
C LYS A 19 -15.32 -17.06 6.28
N GLN A 20 -16.49 -17.53 6.73
CA GLN A 20 -17.70 -17.57 5.90
C GLN A 20 -18.08 -16.16 5.40
N ALA A 21 -17.99 -15.15 6.27
CA ALA A 21 -18.23 -13.75 5.95
C ALA A 21 -17.44 -13.23 4.73
N ILE A 22 -16.23 -13.74 4.51
CA ILE A 22 -15.39 -13.38 3.36
C ILE A 22 -15.80 -14.18 2.12
N ARG A 23 -16.13 -15.48 2.27
CA ARG A 23 -16.62 -16.31 1.15
C ARG A 23 -17.94 -15.78 0.58
N ASP A 24 -18.83 -15.30 1.43
CA ASP A 24 -20.14 -14.76 1.04
C ASP A 24 -20.04 -13.49 0.17
N LEU A 25 -18.87 -12.83 0.15
CA LEU A 25 -18.63 -11.69 -0.75
C LEU A 25 -18.55 -12.11 -2.21
N GLY A 26 -18.29 -13.39 -2.52
CA GLY A 26 -18.16 -13.89 -3.89
C GLY A 26 -16.93 -13.35 -4.65
N ILE A 27 -15.97 -12.74 -3.95
CA ILE A 27 -14.74 -12.20 -4.56
C ILE A 27 -13.70 -13.31 -4.65
N SER A 28 -13.19 -13.61 -5.84
CA SER A 28 -12.15 -14.64 -6.01
C SER A 28 -10.85 -14.26 -5.27
N PRO A 29 -10.21 -15.19 -4.53
CA PRO A 29 -8.91 -14.95 -3.87
C PRO A 29 -7.78 -14.59 -4.85
N SER A 30 -7.91 -15.00 -6.12
CA SER A 30 -6.93 -14.71 -7.17
C SER A 30 -7.13 -13.34 -7.83
N THR A 31 -8.22 -12.63 -7.54
CA THR A 31 -8.48 -11.29 -8.09
C THR A 31 -7.38 -10.33 -7.65
N CYS A 32 -6.87 -9.51 -8.56
CA CYS A 32 -5.89 -8.47 -8.24
C CYS A 32 -6.52 -7.41 -7.31
N SER A 33 -5.82 -7.06 -6.24
CA SER A 33 -6.20 -5.96 -5.36
C SER A 33 -5.81 -4.61 -5.95
N PHE A 34 -6.60 -3.56 -5.74
CA PHE A 34 -6.14 -2.19 -5.98
C PHE A 34 -5.31 -1.68 -4.79
N ASN A 35 -4.41 -0.72 -5.02
CA ASN A 35 -3.60 -0.13 -3.95
C ASN A 35 -4.24 1.18 -3.44
N PRO A 36 -4.61 1.30 -2.15
CA PRO A 36 -5.21 2.52 -1.63
C PRO A 36 -4.19 3.60 -1.23
N GLY A 37 -2.89 3.39 -1.46
CA GLY A 37 -1.85 4.36 -1.08
C GLY A 37 -1.91 5.68 -1.83
N VAL A 38 -2.49 5.67 -3.04
CA VAL A 38 -2.89 6.87 -3.79
C VAL A 38 -4.25 6.60 -4.42
N ILE A 39 -5.25 7.42 -4.07
CA ILE A 39 -6.60 7.34 -4.64
C ILE A 39 -7.12 8.74 -4.96
N VAL A 40 -7.98 8.83 -5.96
CA VAL A 40 -8.80 10.02 -6.23
C VAL A 40 -10.26 9.64 -5.98
N ALA A 41 -10.90 10.33 -5.06
CA ALA A 41 -12.27 10.04 -4.65
C ALA A 41 -13.23 11.16 -5.04
N ASN A 42 -14.36 10.80 -5.64
CA ASN A 42 -15.48 11.73 -5.81
C ASN A 42 -16.22 11.87 -4.48
N MET A 43 -16.03 13.00 -3.80
CA MET A 43 -16.59 13.22 -2.46
C MET A 43 -18.12 13.37 -2.44
N THR A 44 -18.73 13.75 -3.55
CA THR A 44 -20.20 13.77 -3.68
C THR A 44 -20.74 12.35 -3.67
N GLU A 45 -20.16 11.47 -4.49
CA GLU A 45 -20.52 10.04 -4.51
C GLU A 45 -20.19 9.35 -3.19
N TRP A 46 -19.08 9.72 -2.55
CA TRP A 46 -18.71 9.21 -1.23
C TRP A 46 -19.81 9.44 -0.19
N LYS A 47 -20.38 10.66 -0.18
CA LYS A 47 -21.48 11.03 0.70
C LYS A 47 -22.79 10.33 0.30
N ASN A 48 -23.14 10.37 -0.98
CA ASN A 48 -24.38 9.79 -1.51
C ASN A 48 -24.49 8.29 -1.21
N GLN A 49 -23.40 7.56 -1.42
CA GLN A 49 -23.33 6.11 -1.18
C GLN A 49 -23.00 5.75 0.27
N ARG A 50 -22.80 6.75 1.15
CA ARG A 50 -22.47 6.55 2.57
C ARG A 50 -21.23 5.66 2.78
N LEU A 51 -20.18 5.86 1.97
CA LEU A 51 -19.02 4.95 1.92
C LEU A 51 -18.29 4.85 3.26
N THR A 52 -18.19 5.94 4.03
CA THR A 52 -17.64 5.92 5.40
C THR A 52 -18.33 4.87 6.28
N LYS A 53 -19.67 4.84 6.30
CA LYS A 53 -20.42 3.87 7.13
C LYS A 53 -20.19 2.44 6.69
N GLN A 54 -20.01 2.20 5.39
CA GLN A 54 -19.70 0.87 4.87
C GLN A 54 -18.30 0.41 5.31
N LEU A 55 -17.30 1.30 5.23
CA LEU A 55 -15.93 1.03 5.67
C LEU A 55 -15.89 0.74 7.18
N GLU A 56 -16.51 1.60 7.99
CA GLU A 56 -16.59 1.44 9.45
C GLU A 56 -17.28 0.13 9.84
N LYS A 57 -18.36 -0.26 9.13
CA LYS A 57 -19.03 -1.55 9.35
C LYS A 57 -18.05 -2.72 9.18
N TRP A 58 -17.23 -2.72 8.14
CA TRP A 58 -16.25 -3.77 7.92
C TRP A 58 -15.10 -3.73 8.93
N MET A 59 -14.66 -2.53 9.33
CA MET A 59 -13.67 -2.38 10.40
C MET A 59 -14.18 -2.95 11.72
N GLN A 60 -15.41 -2.62 12.12
CA GLN A 60 -16.03 -3.14 13.34
C GLN A 60 -16.16 -4.67 13.28
N ARG A 61 -16.69 -5.19 12.16
CA ARG A 61 -16.84 -6.63 11.97
C ARG A 61 -15.51 -7.39 12.02
N ASN A 62 -14.43 -6.77 11.54
CA ASN A 62 -13.10 -7.36 11.67
C ASN A 62 -12.61 -7.44 13.12
N VAL A 63 -12.94 -6.46 13.97
CA VAL A 63 -12.61 -6.54 15.42
C VAL A 63 -13.30 -7.75 16.07
N GLU A 64 -14.53 -8.03 15.66
CA GLU A 64 -15.35 -9.12 16.23
C GLU A 64 -14.97 -10.50 15.67
N GLU A 65 -14.75 -10.60 14.36
CA GLU A 65 -14.62 -11.89 13.67
C GLU A 65 -13.20 -12.22 13.19
N ASN A 66 -12.27 -11.25 13.25
CA ASN A 66 -10.90 -11.34 12.73
C ASN A 66 -10.88 -11.79 11.26
N LEU A 67 -11.41 -10.95 10.38
CA LEU A 67 -11.70 -11.23 8.97
C LEU A 67 -10.53 -10.98 8.02
N TYR A 68 -9.56 -10.17 8.43
CA TYR A 68 -8.46 -9.77 7.57
C TYR A 68 -7.27 -10.69 7.75
N SER A 69 -6.56 -10.92 6.65
CA SER A 69 -5.36 -11.73 6.66
C SER A 69 -4.24 -11.02 7.42
N SER A 70 -3.55 -11.75 8.29
CA SER A 70 -2.34 -11.28 8.99
C SER A 70 -1.07 -11.40 8.15
N THR A 71 -1.15 -11.99 6.95
CA THR A 71 0.03 -12.40 6.17
C THR A 71 0.67 -11.27 5.38
N LEU A 72 -0.04 -10.16 5.13
CA LEU A 72 0.52 -8.99 4.44
C LEU A 72 0.38 -7.72 5.28
N GLY A 73 1.42 -6.88 5.24
CA GLY A 73 1.47 -5.55 5.83
C GLY A 73 0.57 -4.50 5.16
N GLY A 74 -0.63 -4.90 4.72
CA GLY A 74 -1.63 -4.03 4.09
C GLY A 74 -2.25 -3.00 5.04
N GLY A 75 -2.00 -3.10 6.35
CA GLY A 75 -2.61 -2.23 7.35
C GLY A 75 -4.12 -2.45 7.51
N VAL A 76 -4.65 -2.07 8.66
CA VAL A 76 -6.07 -2.27 9.02
C VAL A 76 -7.03 -1.59 8.03
N ALA A 77 -6.57 -0.54 7.34
CA ALA A 77 -7.38 0.26 6.44
C ALA A 77 -7.55 -0.33 5.02
N THR A 78 -6.63 -1.18 4.54
CA THR A 78 -6.69 -1.65 3.13
C THR A 78 -7.82 -2.65 2.92
N SER A 79 -7.95 -3.65 3.77
CA SER A 79 -8.97 -4.70 3.62
C SER A 79 -10.42 -4.18 3.54
N PRO A 80 -10.90 -3.24 4.39
CA PRO A 80 -12.25 -2.69 4.24
C PRO A 80 -12.41 -1.93 2.92
N MET A 81 -11.38 -1.20 2.46
CA MET A 81 -11.42 -0.51 1.18
C MET A 81 -11.50 -1.49 0.00
N LEU A 82 -10.76 -2.60 0.04
CA LEU A 82 -10.84 -3.64 -0.98
C LEU A 82 -12.24 -4.24 -1.08
N ILE A 83 -12.93 -4.42 0.05
CA ILE A 83 -14.30 -4.96 0.06
C ILE A 83 -15.28 -3.91 -0.48
N VAL A 84 -15.27 -2.69 0.06
CA VAL A 84 -16.25 -1.64 -0.28
C VAL A 84 -16.11 -1.16 -1.72
N PHE A 85 -14.89 -1.10 -2.24
CA PHE A 85 -14.62 -0.62 -3.60
C PHE A 85 -14.47 -1.71 -4.65
N HIS A 86 -14.63 -2.99 -4.31
CA HIS A 86 -14.58 -4.07 -5.30
C HIS A 86 -15.57 -3.80 -6.46
N GLY A 87 -15.06 -3.72 -7.68
CA GLY A 87 -15.84 -3.39 -8.88
C GLY A 87 -16.34 -1.95 -8.97
N LYS A 88 -15.93 -1.05 -8.06
CA LYS A 88 -16.34 0.36 -7.97
C LYS A 88 -15.16 1.33 -8.03
N HIS A 89 -14.12 0.98 -8.76
CA HIS A 89 -12.96 1.83 -8.99
C HIS A 89 -12.50 1.76 -10.43
N SER A 90 -11.79 2.79 -10.88
CA SER A 90 -11.06 2.81 -12.14
C SER A 90 -9.55 2.92 -11.87
N THR A 91 -8.74 2.52 -12.84
CA THR A 91 -7.28 2.61 -12.74
C THR A 91 -6.81 4.00 -13.12
N ILE A 92 -5.88 4.56 -12.34
CA ILE A 92 -5.07 5.72 -12.75
C ILE A 92 -3.80 5.24 -13.47
N ASN A 93 -3.17 6.12 -14.25
CA ASN A 93 -1.90 5.78 -14.91
C ASN A 93 -0.86 5.36 -13.83
N PRO A 94 -0.22 4.18 -13.94
CA PRO A 94 0.75 3.69 -12.95
C PRO A 94 1.89 4.65 -12.62
N MET A 95 2.25 5.57 -13.52
CA MET A 95 3.27 6.60 -13.27
C MET A 95 2.88 7.57 -12.15
N TRP A 96 1.60 7.64 -11.78
CA TRP A 96 1.15 8.39 -10.60
C TRP A 96 1.56 7.76 -9.27
N HIS A 97 1.98 6.49 -9.26
CA HIS A 97 2.36 5.81 -8.03
C HIS A 97 3.35 4.66 -8.24
N ILE A 98 4.65 4.97 -8.19
CA ILE A 98 5.70 3.94 -8.19
C ILE A 98 5.95 3.51 -6.75
N ARG A 99 5.50 2.30 -6.42
CA ARG A 99 5.61 1.69 -5.08
C ARG A 99 6.68 0.60 -5.04
N HIS A 100 6.82 -0.01 -3.87
CA HIS A 100 7.74 -1.11 -3.54
C HIS A 100 9.22 -0.75 -3.41
N LEU A 101 9.56 0.54 -3.42
CA LEU A 101 10.93 0.99 -3.19
C LEU A 101 11.45 0.59 -1.79
N GLY A 102 10.56 0.34 -0.83
CA GLY A 102 10.94 -0.08 0.53
C GLY A 102 10.79 -1.57 0.84
N TRP A 103 10.49 -2.42 -0.15
CA TRP A 103 10.30 -3.86 0.08
C TRP A 103 11.61 -4.65 0.08
N SER A 104 12.59 -4.21 -0.69
CA SER A 104 13.89 -4.84 -0.80
C SER A 104 14.94 -3.75 -0.99
N PRO A 105 16.13 -3.89 -0.39
CA PRO A 105 17.26 -3.00 -0.66
C PRO A 105 17.86 -3.23 -2.06
N ASP A 106 17.35 -4.20 -2.81
CA ASP A 106 17.76 -4.53 -4.18
C ASP A 106 16.68 -4.20 -5.20
N THR A 107 15.61 -3.50 -4.82
CA THR A 107 14.60 -3.04 -5.78
C THR A 107 15.24 -2.10 -6.80
N ARG A 108 15.23 -2.49 -8.08
CA ARG A 108 15.83 -1.69 -9.16
C ARG A 108 14.75 -1.25 -10.14
N TYR A 109 14.50 0.05 -10.20
CA TYR A 109 13.88 0.71 -11.34
C TYR A 109 14.96 1.43 -12.14
N SER A 110 14.77 1.58 -13.46
CA SER A 110 15.66 2.41 -14.25
C SER A 110 15.48 3.88 -13.87
N GLU A 111 16.55 4.66 -13.94
CA GLU A 111 16.52 6.08 -13.61
C GLU A 111 15.50 6.85 -14.46
N HIS A 112 15.49 6.60 -15.78
CA HIS A 112 14.48 7.16 -16.69
C HIS A 112 13.04 6.86 -16.24
N PHE A 113 12.78 5.66 -15.73
CA PHE A 113 11.44 5.32 -15.24
C PHE A 113 11.07 6.09 -13.97
N LEU A 114 12.03 6.33 -13.08
CA LEU A 114 11.81 7.10 -11.86
C LEU A 114 11.64 8.60 -12.15
N GLN A 115 12.32 9.15 -13.16
CA GLN A 115 12.16 10.54 -13.59
C GLN A 115 10.75 10.85 -14.11
N GLU A 116 10.13 9.88 -14.78
CA GLU A 116 8.77 10.04 -15.30
C GLU A 116 7.67 9.90 -14.21
N ALA A 117 8.02 9.32 -13.07
CA ALA A 117 7.09 9.09 -11.95
C ALA A 117 6.62 10.40 -11.32
N LYS A 118 5.35 10.44 -10.90
CA LYS A 118 4.75 11.59 -10.19
C LYS A 118 4.80 11.43 -8.68
N LEU A 119 4.89 10.19 -8.20
CA LEU A 119 5.04 9.88 -6.78
C LEU A 119 5.85 8.59 -6.60
N LEU A 120 6.86 8.67 -5.75
CA LEU A 120 7.69 7.54 -5.33
C LEU A 120 7.29 7.11 -3.91
N HIS A 121 7.08 5.81 -3.69
CA HIS A 121 6.61 5.28 -2.42
C HIS A 121 7.52 4.14 -1.92
N TRP A 122 8.31 4.46 -0.89
CA TRP A 122 9.07 3.49 -0.08
C TRP A 122 8.17 2.79 0.94
N ASN A 123 7.08 2.16 0.47
CA ASN A 123 6.28 1.28 1.34
C ASN A 123 7.10 0.03 1.67
N GLY A 124 7.12 -0.37 2.94
CA GLY A 124 7.93 -1.49 3.42
C GLY A 124 8.95 -1.08 4.48
N ARG A 125 9.85 -2.01 4.79
CA ARG A 125 10.83 -1.92 5.88
C ARG A 125 12.00 -0.98 5.56
N TYR A 126 12.47 -0.98 4.32
CA TYR A 126 13.70 -0.29 3.93
C TYR A 126 13.37 1.16 3.56
N LYS A 127 13.59 2.08 4.49
CA LYS A 127 13.21 3.49 4.34
C LYS A 127 14.38 4.31 3.80
N PRO A 128 14.13 5.37 3.00
CA PRO A 128 15.20 6.13 2.36
C PRO A 128 16.05 6.94 3.35
N TRP A 129 15.56 7.15 4.57
CA TRP A 129 16.28 7.80 5.65
C TRP A 129 17.11 6.84 6.52
N ASP A 130 17.12 5.55 6.19
CA ASP A 130 17.86 4.50 6.90
C ASP A 130 18.64 3.61 5.92
N TYR A 131 19.46 2.69 6.43
CA TYR A 131 20.24 1.75 5.62
C TYR A 131 19.92 0.29 5.98
N PRO A 132 19.81 -0.62 4.99
CA PRO A 132 19.94 -0.41 3.55
C PRO A 132 18.67 0.15 2.90
N SER A 133 18.82 0.90 1.81
CA SER A 133 17.70 1.43 1.02
C SER A 133 18.13 1.74 -0.42
N VAL A 134 17.15 1.92 -1.31
CA VAL A 134 17.36 2.21 -2.74
C VAL A 134 16.94 3.63 -3.07
N HIS A 135 17.61 4.23 -4.05
CA HIS A 135 17.28 5.54 -4.59
C HIS A 135 17.18 6.64 -3.50
N THR A 136 18.06 6.57 -2.48
CA THR A 136 18.03 7.50 -1.34
C THR A 136 18.30 8.93 -1.75
N ASP A 137 19.11 9.12 -2.79
CA ASP A 137 19.41 10.39 -3.46
C ASP A 137 18.14 11.15 -3.87
N LEU A 138 17.14 10.46 -4.42
CA LEU A 138 15.88 11.08 -4.85
C LEU A 138 15.08 11.64 -3.67
N TRP A 139 15.12 10.98 -2.52
CA TRP A 139 14.43 11.43 -1.31
C TRP A 139 15.24 12.52 -0.57
N GLU A 140 16.56 12.37 -0.50
CA GLU A 140 17.46 13.30 0.19
C GLU A 140 17.44 14.72 -0.40
N ASN A 141 17.16 14.87 -1.69
CA ASN A 141 16.95 16.18 -2.31
C ASN A 141 15.88 17.05 -1.62
N TRP A 142 14.98 16.42 -0.86
CA TRP A 142 13.90 17.07 -0.11
C TRP A 142 14.09 17.00 1.41
N PHE A 143 15.17 16.37 1.88
CA PHE A 143 15.43 16.20 3.30
C PHE A 143 15.90 17.51 3.94
N ILE A 144 15.23 17.88 5.03
CA ILE A 144 15.65 18.99 5.88
C ILE A 144 16.26 18.40 7.15
N PRO A 145 17.52 18.73 7.50
CA PRO A 145 18.15 18.22 8.71
C PRO A 145 17.35 18.55 9.98
N ASP A 146 17.31 17.61 10.92
CA ASP A 146 16.67 17.82 12.22
C ASP A 146 17.43 18.91 13.00
N PRO A 147 16.79 20.06 13.31
CA PRO A 147 17.45 21.15 14.02
C PRO A 147 17.83 20.79 15.46
N SER A 148 17.24 19.74 16.05
CA SER A 148 17.61 19.25 17.38
C SER A 148 18.82 18.31 17.38
N GLY A 149 19.25 17.84 16.21
CA GLY A 149 20.37 16.91 16.05
C GLY A 149 20.12 15.50 16.61
N LYS A 150 18.89 15.19 17.03
CA LYS A 150 18.51 13.87 17.58
C LYS A 150 18.38 12.84 16.47
N PHE A 151 17.83 13.24 15.34
CA PHE A 151 17.71 12.40 14.16
C PHE A 151 18.89 12.62 13.21
N LYS A 152 19.53 11.52 12.81
CA LYS A 152 20.57 11.50 11.79
C LYS A 152 20.24 10.41 10.79
N LEU A 153 20.60 10.66 9.53
CA LEU A 153 20.50 9.65 8.48
C LEU A 153 21.52 8.55 8.75
N THR A 154 21.09 7.29 8.61
CA THR A 154 22.01 6.15 8.61
C THR A 154 22.50 5.92 7.18
N ARG A 155 23.81 6.02 6.91
CA ARG A 155 24.40 5.70 5.59
C ARG A 155 25.52 4.68 5.75
N PRO A 156 25.88 3.94 4.68
CA PRO A 156 26.93 2.92 4.76
C PRO A 156 28.28 3.48 5.23
N ASP A 157 28.55 4.77 4.97
CA ASP A 157 29.80 5.46 5.31
C ASP A 157 29.66 6.43 6.51
N SER A 158 28.57 6.34 7.30
CA SER A 158 28.31 7.19 8.48
C SER A 158 28.97 6.69 9.77
#